data_AF-A0A0M1N2B3-F1
#
_entry.id   AF-A0A0M1N2B3-F1
#
_cell.length_a   1.000
_cell.length_b   1.000
_cell.length_c   1.000
_cell.angle_alpha   90.00
_cell.angle_beta   90.00
_cell.angle_gamma   90.00
#
_symmetry.space_group_name_H-M   'P 1'
#
loop_
_entity.id
_entity.type
_entity.pdbx_description
1 polymer ?
#
loop_
_entity_poly.entity_id
_entity_poly.type
_entity_poly.pdbx_seq_one_letter_code
_entity_poly.pdbx_strand_id
1 'polypeptide(L)'
;MNSKELRNVIADTCEKYDSQYAKLVKPINQLLINVDASISEETANKIIGNLKLYHSGDKYITDCHLEESENFLKDGIELIQKGDLANGALQIYGAGLNFASYATKVYGHKNVNPYKNFEENFGLIMNSLKK
;
A
#
# COMPACT_ATOMS: atom_id res chain seq x y z
N MET A 1 4.30 -8.99 -14.82
CA MET A 1 5.32 -9.78 -14.06
C MET A 1 4.64 -10.61 -12.98
N ASN A 2 5.25 -11.68 -12.48
CA ASN A 2 4.70 -12.40 -11.32
C ASN A 2 5.00 -11.65 -10.01
N SER A 3 4.30 -12.00 -8.92
CA SER A 3 4.41 -11.26 -7.65
C SER A 3 5.84 -11.27 -7.07
N LYS A 4 6.57 -12.39 -7.17
CA LYS A 4 7.96 -12.47 -6.70
C LYS A 4 8.90 -11.55 -7.49
N GLU A 5 8.75 -11.50 -8.81
CA GLU A 5 9.51 -10.58 -9.66
C GLU A 5 9.24 -9.12 -9.30
N LEU A 6 7.96 -8.74 -9.11
CA LEU A 6 7.58 -7.39 -8.71
C LEU A 6 8.16 -7.01 -7.35
N ARG A 7 8.10 -7.92 -6.38
CA ARG A 7 8.68 -7.74 -5.03
C ARG A 7 10.20 -7.56 -5.09
N ASN A 8 10.90 -8.31 -5.94
CA ASN A 8 12.33 -8.16 -6.14
C ASN A 8 12.67 -6.80 -6.76
N VAL A 9 11.89 -6.31 -7.72
CA VAL A 9 12.08 -4.97 -8.27
C VAL A 9 11.87 -3.88 -7.21
N ILE A 10 10.91 -4.04 -6.30
CA ILE A 10 10.75 -3.14 -5.14
C ILE A 10 11.99 -3.19 -4.25
N ALA A 11 12.53 -4.38 -3.96
CA ALA A 11 13.73 -4.53 -3.14
C ALA A 11 14.94 -3.83 -3.79
N ASP A 12 15.18 -4.07 -5.08
CA ASP A 12 16.26 -3.41 -5.85
C ASP A 12 16.07 -1.89 -5.89
N THR A 13 14.82 -1.42 -6.00
CA THR A 13 14.49 0.00 -5.96
C THR A 13 14.79 0.60 -4.58
N CYS A 14 14.52 -0.12 -3.49
CA CYS A 14 14.87 0.34 -2.15
C CYS A 14 16.40 0.51 -1.97
N GLU A 15 17.20 -0.40 -2.52
CA GLU A 15 18.67 -0.29 -2.49
C GLU A 15 19.16 0.89 -3.33
N LYS A 16 18.59 1.06 -4.52
CA LYS A 16 19.00 2.12 -5.46
C LYS A 16 18.63 3.52 -4.96
N TYR A 17 17.48 3.67 -4.32
CA TYR A 17 16.93 4.94 -3.84
C TYR A 17 16.94 4.99 -2.30
N ASP A 18 18.10 4.71 -1.69
CA ASP A 18 18.28 4.67 -0.24
C ASP A 18 17.83 5.99 0.41
N SER A 19 16.70 5.91 1.10
CA SER A 19 15.99 7.03 1.71
C SER A 19 15.32 6.56 2.99
N GLN A 20 14.86 7.50 3.84
CA GLN A 20 14.12 7.14 5.05
C GLN A 20 12.89 6.29 4.73
N TYR A 21 12.21 6.59 3.63
CA TYR A 21 11.07 5.80 3.18
C TYR A 21 11.48 4.40 2.67
N ALA A 22 12.57 4.28 1.91
CA ALA A 22 13.10 2.97 1.50
C ALA A 22 13.46 2.09 2.71
N LYS A 23 13.98 2.68 3.79
CA LYS A 23 14.27 1.97 5.06
C LYS A 23 13.03 1.44 5.76
N LEU A 24 11.85 2.01 5.51
CA LEU A 24 10.56 1.50 5.99
C LEU A 24 10.01 0.39 5.07
N VAL A 25 10.07 0.59 3.76
CA VAL A 25 9.51 -0.33 2.76
C VAL A 25 10.29 -1.65 2.70
N LYS A 26 11.62 -1.57 2.66
CA LYS A 26 12.51 -2.73 2.46
C LYS A 26 12.25 -3.91 3.42
N PRO A 27 12.24 -3.73 4.77
CA PRO A 27 12.03 -4.85 5.69
C PRO A 27 10.63 -5.46 5.54
N ILE A 28 9.60 -4.66 5.30
CA ILE A 28 8.23 -5.15 5.09
C ILE A 28 8.15 -5.94 3.79
N ASN A 29 8.73 -5.42 2.70
CA ASN A 29 8.75 -6.11 1.43
C ASN A 29 9.48 -7.47 1.51
N GLN A 30 10.55 -7.55 2.30
CA GLN A 30 11.24 -8.82 2.55
C GLN A 30 10.35 -9.83 3.30
N LEU A 31 9.59 -9.39 4.31
CA LEU A 31 8.62 -10.26 4.99
C LEU A 31 7.55 -10.77 4.02
N LEU A 32 7.08 -9.90 3.12
CA LEU A 32 6.07 -10.24 2.11
C LEU A 32 6.61 -11.23 1.05
N ILE A 33 7.89 -11.14 0.67
CA ILE A 33 8.56 -12.15 -0.17
C ILE A 33 8.59 -13.51 0.54
N ASN A 34 8.90 -13.54 1.84
CA ASN A 34 9.08 -14.78 2.60
C ASN A 34 7.78 -15.58 2.76
N VAL A 35 6.62 -14.91 2.70
CA VAL A 35 5.30 -15.55 2.80
C VAL A 35 4.61 -15.70 1.45
N ASP A 36 5.34 -15.48 0.34
CA ASP A 36 4.82 -15.50 -1.04
C ASP A 36 3.57 -14.63 -1.23
N ALA A 37 3.57 -13.44 -0.60
CA ALA A 37 2.45 -12.51 -0.67
C ALA A 37 2.29 -11.97 -2.08
N SER A 38 1.07 -12.06 -2.60
CA SER A 38 0.72 -11.48 -3.89
C SER A 38 0.87 -9.95 -3.89
N ILE A 39 0.90 -9.37 -5.07
CA ILE A 39 0.85 -7.92 -5.31
C ILE A 39 0.45 -7.71 -6.77
N SER A 40 -0.42 -6.74 -7.06
CA SER A 40 -0.69 -6.37 -8.44
C SER A 40 0.46 -5.55 -9.04
N GLU A 41 0.56 -5.55 -10.36
CA GLU A 41 1.54 -4.74 -11.07
C GLU A 41 1.30 -3.23 -10.84
N GLU A 42 0.04 -2.83 -10.71
CA GLU A 42 -0.35 -1.45 -10.39
C GLU A 42 0.20 -1.00 -9.03
N THR A 43 -0.03 -1.80 -7.98
CA THR A 43 0.45 -1.52 -6.63
C THR A 43 1.97 -1.55 -6.54
N ALA A 44 2.61 -2.50 -7.23
CA ALA A 44 4.08 -2.55 -7.28
C ALA A 44 4.67 -1.31 -7.95
N ASN A 45 4.12 -0.89 -9.10
CA ASN A 45 4.55 0.32 -9.81
C ASN A 45 4.31 1.58 -8.97
N LYS A 46 3.22 1.61 -8.20
CA LYS A 46 2.92 2.68 -7.26
C LYS A 46 4.02 2.83 -6.20
N ILE A 47 4.40 1.73 -5.53
CA ILE A 47 5.48 1.71 -4.52
C ILE A 47 6.81 2.15 -5.15
N ILE A 48 7.15 1.63 -6.33
CA ILE A 48 8.38 2.01 -7.06
C ILE A 48 8.39 3.50 -7.38
N GLY A 49 7.26 4.06 -7.82
CA GLY A 49 7.09 5.48 -8.07
C GLY A 49 7.26 6.31 -6.79
N ASN A 50 6.65 5.89 -5.70
CA ASN A 50 6.75 6.53 -4.39
C ASN A 50 8.20 6.55 -3.87
N LEU A 51 8.93 5.44 -3.98
CA LEU A 51 10.34 5.37 -3.60
C LEU A 51 11.19 6.39 -4.37
N LYS A 52 10.98 6.52 -5.68
CA LYS A 52 11.70 7.46 -6.54
C LYS A 52 11.37 8.92 -6.19
N LEU A 53 10.08 9.25 -6.11
CA LEU A 53 9.61 10.62 -5.85
C LEU A 53 9.95 11.09 -4.44
N TYR A 54 9.88 10.19 -3.45
CA TYR A 54 10.30 10.53 -2.09
C TYR A 54 11.80 10.82 -2.04
N HIS A 55 12.61 9.98 -2.69
CA HIS A 55 14.06 10.17 -2.73
C HIS A 55 14.45 11.49 -3.41
N SER A 56 13.73 11.92 -4.46
CA SER A 56 13.98 13.21 -5.13
C SER A 56 13.42 14.42 -4.36
N GLY A 57 12.62 14.22 -3.31
CA GLY A 57 11.98 15.28 -2.54
C GLY A 57 10.67 15.81 -3.15
N ASP A 58 10.16 15.15 -4.19
CA ASP A 58 8.94 15.55 -4.91
C ASP A 58 7.65 15.00 -4.30
N LYS A 59 7.75 14.16 -3.26
CA LYS A 59 6.60 13.55 -2.58
C LYS A 59 6.87 13.36 -1.09
N TYR A 60 5.83 13.52 -0.26
CA TYR A 60 5.91 13.26 1.18
C TYR A 60 5.50 11.82 1.51
N ILE A 61 6.07 11.26 2.59
CA ILE A 61 5.71 9.90 3.08
C ILE A 61 4.20 9.77 3.31
N THR A 62 3.57 10.83 3.81
CA THR A 62 2.13 10.86 4.07
C THR A 62 1.32 10.57 2.80
N ASP A 63 1.72 11.14 1.66
CA ASP A 63 1.06 10.91 0.38
C ASP A 63 1.34 9.50 -0.13
N CYS A 64 2.57 8.99 0.03
CA CYS A 64 2.91 7.60 -0.32
C CYS A 64 1.98 6.61 0.39
N HIS A 65 1.78 6.79 1.70
CA HIS A 65 0.94 5.90 2.51
C HIS A 65 -0.54 5.97 2.11
N LEU A 66 -1.08 7.15 1.75
CA LEU A 66 -2.46 7.23 1.29
C LEU A 66 -2.64 6.47 -0.04
N GLU A 67 -1.79 6.73 -1.02
CA GLU A 67 -1.88 6.07 -2.33
C GLU A 67 -1.70 4.55 -2.21
N GLU A 68 -0.78 4.09 -1.37
CA GLU A 68 -0.58 2.66 -1.13
C GLU A 68 -1.74 2.03 -0.38
N SER A 69 -2.35 2.74 0.56
CA SER A 69 -3.58 2.27 1.20
C SER A 69 -4.68 1.99 0.18
N GLU A 70 -4.92 2.91 -0.75
CA GLU A 70 -5.97 2.78 -1.76
C GLU A 70 -5.67 1.62 -2.71
N ASN A 71 -4.42 1.49 -3.17
CA ASN A 71 -3.98 0.41 -4.05
C ASN A 71 -4.06 -0.97 -3.37
N PHE A 72 -3.57 -1.11 -2.14
CA PHE A 72 -3.68 -2.37 -1.40
C PHE A 72 -5.14 -2.73 -1.08
N LEU A 73 -5.99 -1.74 -0.81
CA LEU A 73 -7.41 -2.00 -0.56
C LEU A 73 -8.08 -2.60 -1.80
N LYS A 74 -7.80 -2.03 -2.98
CA LYS A 74 -8.29 -2.53 -4.27
C LYS A 74 -7.80 -3.96 -4.54
N ASP A 75 -6.50 -4.20 -4.41
CA ASP A 75 -5.91 -5.53 -4.58
C ASP A 75 -6.58 -6.55 -3.64
N GLY A 76 -6.76 -6.18 -2.38
CA GLY A 76 -7.38 -7.03 -1.37
C GLY A 76 -8.81 -7.44 -1.72
N ILE A 77 -9.63 -6.47 -2.13
CA ILE A 77 -11.01 -6.73 -2.58
C ILE A 77 -11.03 -7.66 -3.78
N GLU A 78 -10.21 -7.39 -4.80
CA GLU A 78 -10.17 -8.21 -6.01
C GLU A 78 -9.75 -9.66 -5.72
N LEU A 79 -8.77 -9.86 -4.83
CA LEU A 79 -8.29 -11.18 -4.43
C LEU A 79 -9.38 -11.97 -3.69
N ILE A 80 -10.09 -11.32 -2.75
CA ILE A 80 -11.20 -11.95 -2.03
C ILE A 80 -12.32 -12.34 -3.01
N GLN A 81 -12.67 -11.48 -3.95
CA GLN A 81 -13.68 -11.78 -4.98
C GLN A 81 -13.28 -12.95 -5.88
N LYS A 82 -11.98 -13.15 -6.12
CA LYS A 82 -11.42 -14.29 -6.88
C LYS A 82 -11.23 -15.55 -6.03
N GLY A 83 -11.50 -15.49 -4.72
CA GLY A 83 -11.39 -16.61 -3.78
C GLY A 83 -10.01 -16.77 -3.11
N ASP A 84 -9.06 -15.88 -3.36
CA ASP A 84 -7.76 -15.85 -2.68
C ASP A 84 -7.87 -15.06 -1.37
N LEU A 85 -8.43 -15.73 -0.35
CA LEU A 85 -8.74 -15.10 0.93
C LEU A 85 -7.49 -14.72 1.72
N ALA A 86 -6.43 -15.52 1.66
CA ALA A 86 -5.23 -15.31 2.45
C ALA A 86 -4.48 -14.06 1.97
N ASN A 87 -4.21 -13.96 0.66
CA ASN A 87 -3.60 -12.75 0.11
C ASN A 87 -4.55 -11.56 0.20
N GLY A 88 -5.85 -11.76 -0.06
CA GLY A 88 -6.84 -10.71 0.06
C GLY A 88 -6.87 -10.06 1.46
N ALA A 89 -6.89 -10.88 2.51
CA ALA A 89 -6.82 -10.41 3.89
C ALA A 89 -5.50 -9.68 4.20
N LEU A 90 -4.37 -10.20 3.69
CA LEU A 90 -3.07 -9.58 3.88
C LEU A 90 -2.99 -8.18 3.23
N GLN A 91 -3.54 -8.00 2.03
CA GLN A 91 -3.58 -6.67 1.39
C GLN A 91 -4.50 -5.71 2.15
N ILE A 92 -5.69 -6.15 2.60
CA ILE A 92 -6.59 -5.31 3.41
C ILE A 92 -5.91 -4.88 4.71
N TYR A 93 -5.17 -5.78 5.36
CA TYR A 93 -4.38 -5.45 6.54
C TYR A 93 -3.30 -4.39 6.23
N GLY A 94 -2.55 -4.59 5.15
CA GLY A 94 -1.55 -3.63 4.67
C GLY A 94 -2.14 -2.26 4.30
N ALA A 95 -3.33 -2.25 3.69
CA ALA A 95 -4.07 -1.03 3.39
C ALA A 95 -4.42 -0.26 4.67
N GLY A 96 -4.97 -0.95 5.68
CA GLY A 96 -5.31 -0.37 6.97
C GLY A 96 -4.11 0.23 7.70
N LEU A 97 -2.95 -0.45 7.69
CA LEU A 97 -1.73 0.08 8.31
C LEU A 97 -1.22 1.35 7.62
N ASN A 98 -1.22 1.36 6.28
CA ASN A 98 -0.86 2.53 5.49
C ASN A 98 -1.81 3.70 5.79
N PHE A 99 -3.12 3.44 5.76
CA PHE A 99 -4.13 4.45 6.07
C PHE A 99 -3.97 5.01 7.49
N ALA A 100 -3.73 4.17 8.49
CA ALA A 100 -3.52 4.62 9.86
C ALA A 100 -2.29 5.54 9.97
N SER A 101 -1.21 5.21 9.26
CA SER A 101 -0.01 6.06 9.22
C SER A 101 -0.25 7.39 8.48
N TYR A 102 -1.11 7.41 7.46
CA TYR A 102 -1.58 8.65 6.84
C TYR A 102 -2.44 9.47 7.81
N ALA A 103 -3.50 8.87 8.35
CA ALA A 103 -4.50 9.51 9.18
C ALA A 103 -3.88 10.18 10.43
N THR A 104 -2.92 9.51 11.07
CA THR A 104 -2.21 10.06 12.24
C THR A 104 -1.37 11.28 11.93
N LYS A 105 -0.85 11.43 10.69
CA LYS A 105 -0.02 12.56 10.27
C LYS A 105 -0.84 13.76 9.79
N VAL A 106 -2.05 13.52 9.27
CA VAL A 106 -2.95 14.59 8.82
C VAL A 106 -3.97 15.01 9.88
N TYR A 107 -4.03 14.29 11.01
CA TYR A 107 -4.92 14.62 12.11
C TYR A 107 -4.66 16.03 12.63
N GLY A 108 -5.72 16.86 12.68
CA GLY A 108 -5.63 18.26 13.10
C GLY A 108 -5.28 19.26 11.98
N HIS A 109 -5.04 18.80 10.74
CA HIS A 109 -4.95 19.70 9.59
C HIS A 109 -6.34 20.24 9.25
N LYS A 110 -6.49 21.57 9.20
CA LYS A 110 -7.80 22.26 9.05
C LYS A 110 -8.62 21.83 7.82
N ASN A 111 -7.97 21.31 6.79
CA ASN A 111 -8.58 20.98 5.49
C ASN A 111 -8.60 19.48 5.18
N VAL A 112 -8.23 18.61 6.13
CA VAL A 112 -8.22 17.16 5.92
C VAL A 112 -9.13 16.49 6.93
N ASN A 113 -10.15 15.79 6.45
CA ASN A 113 -11.04 14.99 7.27
C ASN A 113 -10.85 13.50 6.97
N PRO A 114 -9.97 12.79 7.72
CA PRO A 114 -9.71 11.37 7.48
C PRO A 114 -10.93 10.48 7.73
N TYR A 115 -11.96 10.95 8.47
CA TYR A 115 -13.21 10.20 8.65
C TYR A 115 -13.98 10.00 7.34
N LYS A 116 -13.88 10.96 6.41
CA LYS A 116 -14.49 10.80 5.09
C LYS A 116 -13.83 9.65 4.32
N ASN A 117 -12.50 9.57 4.37
CA ASN A 117 -11.78 8.46 3.74
C ASN A 117 -12.05 7.11 4.43
N PHE A 118 -12.24 7.09 5.76
CA PHE A 118 -12.71 5.89 6.46
C PHE A 118 -14.08 5.45 5.95
N GLU A 119 -15.04 6.36 5.83
CA GLU A 119 -16.38 6.07 5.32
C GLU A 119 -16.33 5.54 3.88
N GLU A 120 -15.55 6.17 3.00
CA GLU A 120 -15.34 5.75 1.62
C GLU A 120 -14.72 4.33 1.56
N ASN A 121 -13.65 4.08 2.32
CA ASN A 121 -12.97 2.78 2.35
C ASN A 121 -13.85 1.67 2.92
N PHE A 122 -14.57 1.94 4.01
CA PHE A 122 -15.51 0.97 4.59
C PHE A 122 -16.66 0.69 3.63
N GLY A 123 -17.24 1.74 3.03
CA GLY A 123 -18.27 1.61 2.02
C GLY A 123 -17.79 0.75 0.85
N LEU A 124 -16.58 1.00 0.34
CA LEU A 124 -16.00 0.23 -0.76
C LEU A 124 -15.87 -1.25 -0.41
N ILE A 125 -15.33 -1.59 0.76
CA ILE A 125 -15.22 -2.99 1.22
C ILE A 125 -16.61 -3.63 1.30
N MET A 126 -17.52 -2.99 2.03
CA MET A 126 -18.83 -3.55 2.31
C MET A 126 -19.65 -3.73 1.04
N ASN A 127 -19.62 -2.75 0.12
CA ASN A 127 -20.36 -2.81 -1.14
C ASN A 127 -19.74 -3.80 -2.14
N SER A 128 -18.44 -4.02 -2.08
CA SER A 128 -17.75 -4.92 -3.02
C SER A 128 -17.78 -6.39 -2.58
N LEU A 129 -17.89 -6.65 -1.28
CA LEU A 129 -17.80 -7.99 -0.70
C LEU A 129 -19.12 -8.52 -0.14
N LYS A 130 -20.09 -7.66 0.20
CA LYS A 130 -21.45 -8.13 0.47
C LYS A 130 -22.13 -8.46 -0.85
N LYS A 131 -22.55 -9.71 -0.97
CA LYS A 131 -23.54 -10.14 -1.97
C LYS A 131 -24.94 -9.81 -1.47
#